data_AF-X1AAH5-F1
#
_entry.id   AF-X1AAH5-F1
#
_cell.length_a   1.000
_cell.length_b   1.000
_cell.length_c   1.000
_cell.angle_alpha   90.00
_cell.angle_beta   90.00
_cell.angle_gamma   90.00
#
_symmetry.space_group_name_H-M   'P 1'
#
loop_
_entity.id
_entity.type
_entity.pdbx_description
1 polymer ?
#
loop_
_entity_poly.entity_id
_entity_poly.type
_entity_poly.pdbx_seq_one_letter_code
_entity_poly.pdbx_strand_id
1 'polypeptide(L)' 'MLEAVRTPGLNVYTYSEVEDVSGFVGNFNVKIRKRARYVNNDCNGCGACFDVCPAYGYDEFNEGMNPRKAIY' A
#
# COMPACT_ATOMS: atom_id res chain seq x y z
N MET A 1 -1.67 -5.26 13.16
CA MET A 1 -1.99 -5.17 11.71
C MET A 1 -2.63 -6.46 11.19
N LEU A 2 -2.08 -7.64 11.52
CA LEU A 2 -2.65 -8.96 11.15
C LEU A 2 -4.14 -9.11 11.46
N GLU A 3 -4.54 -8.78 12.69
CA GLU A 3 -5.95 -8.88 13.11
C GLU A 3 -6.87 -8.01 12.25
N ALA A 4 -6.49 -6.76 12.00
CA ALA A 4 -7.31 -5.84 11.19
C ALA A 4 -7.55 -6.33 9.76
N VAL A 5 -6.58 -7.02 9.14
CA VAL A 5 -6.75 -7.59 7.79
C VAL A 5 -7.67 -8.82 7.79
N ARG A 6 -7.79 -9.51 8.92
CA ARG A 6 -8.56 -10.76 9.06
C ARG A 6 -9.96 -10.55 9.64
N THR A 7 -10.25 -9.38 10.19
CA THR A 7 -11.57 -9.05 10.77
C THR A 7 -12.66 -9.00 9.70
N PRO A 8 -13.71 -9.84 9.79
CA PRO A 8 -14.85 -9.79 8.87
C PRO A 8 -15.59 -8.45 8.95
N GLY A 9 -16.02 -7.93 7.81
CA GLY A 9 -16.75 -6.64 7.71
C GLY A 9 -15.85 -5.40 7.72
N LEU A 10 -14.54 -5.54 7.92
CA LEU A 10 -13.57 -4.45 7.82
C LEU A 10 -12.87 -4.47 6.46
N ASN A 11 -13.05 -3.40 5.68
CA ASN A 11 -12.34 -3.22 4.42
C ASN A 11 -11.03 -2.44 4.64
N VAL A 12 -9.90 -3.06 4.33
CA VAL A 12 -8.57 -2.45 4.50
C VAL A 12 -8.01 -2.03 3.13
N TYR A 13 -7.91 -0.71 2.91
CA TYR A 13 -7.29 -0.13 1.72
C TYR A 13 -5.87 0.35 2.01
N THR A 14 -4.88 -0.53 1.77
CA THR A 14 -3.46 -0.19 1.94
C THR A 14 -2.89 0.52 0.70
N TYR A 15 -1.94 1.42 0.90
CA TYR A 15 -1.37 2.27 -0.17
C TYR A 15 -2.46 3.07 -0.92
N SER A 16 -3.42 3.56 -0.15
CA SER A 16 -4.54 4.35 -0.63
C SER A 16 -4.66 5.63 0.16
N GLU A 17 -5.18 6.67 -0.47
CA GLU A 17 -5.38 7.98 0.15
C GLU A 17 -6.81 8.45 -0.10
N VAL A 18 -7.36 9.21 0.84
CA VAL A 18 -8.64 9.87 0.66
C VAL A 18 -8.42 11.12 -0.19
N GLU A 19 -9.06 11.18 -1.35
CA GLU A 19 -8.96 12.34 -2.26
C GLU A 19 -10.06 13.37 -1.99
N ASP A 20 -11.25 12.90 -1.63
CA ASP A 20 -12.43 13.76 -1.53
C ASP A 20 -13.42 13.19 -0.50
N VAL A 21 -13.99 14.06 0.31
CA VAL A 21 -15.04 13.73 1.27
C VAL A 21 -16.17 14.71 1.08
N SER A 22 -17.34 14.19 0.72
CA SER A 22 -18.53 14.99 0.47
C SER A 22 -19.73 14.44 1.25
N GLY A 23 -20.76 15.26 1.39
CA GLY A 23 -21.98 14.93 2.14
C GLY A 23 -22.02 15.56 3.52
N PHE A 24 -22.76 14.93 4.43
CA PHE A 24 -23.03 15.45 5.77
C PHE A 24 -23.15 14.30 6.77
N VAL A 25 -23.29 14.63 8.05
CA VAL A 25 -23.36 13.65 9.14
C VAL A 25 -24.41 12.57 8.85
N GLY A 26 -23.95 11.32 8.74
CA GLY A 26 -24.79 10.14 8.46
C GLY A 26 -24.91 9.77 6.98
N ASN A 27 -24.47 10.63 6.05
CA ASN A 27 -24.45 10.34 4.61
C ASN A 27 -23.20 10.94 3.97
N PHE A 28 -22.08 10.23 4.14
CA PHE A 28 -20.81 10.61 3.54
C PHE A 28 -20.56 9.82 2.27
N ASN A 29 -20.08 10.53 1.24
CA ASN A 29 -19.52 9.92 0.06
C ASN A 29 -18.03 10.26 0.00
N VAL A 30 -17.19 9.22 0.08
CA VAL A 30 -15.73 9.34 0.18
C VAL A 30 -15.09 8.73 -1.06
N LYS A 31 -14.25 9.51 -1.75
CA LYS A 31 -13.42 8.99 -2.84
C LYS A 31 -12.06 8.59 -2.29
N ILE A 32 -11.71 7.33 -2.48
CA ILE A 32 -10.43 6.77 -2.06
C ILE A 32 -9.63 6.42 -3.30
N ARG A 33 -8.47 7.04 -3.47
CA ARG A 33 -7.53 6.71 -4.53
C ARG A 33 -6.67 5.54 -4.08
N LYS A 34 -6.85 4.40 -4.74
CA LYS A 34 -5.93 3.27 -4.62
C LYS A 34 -4.75 3.49 -5.55
N ARG A 35 -3.58 3.82 -4.99
CA ARG A 35 -2.38 4.05 -5.80
C ARG A 35 -1.94 2.73 -6.46
N ALA A 36 -1.50 2.82 -7.71
CA ALA A 36 -1.02 1.65 -8.45
C ALA A 36 0.30 1.18 -7.84
N ARG A 37 0.34 -0.08 -7.38
CA ARG A 37 1.57 -0.73 -6.92
C ARG A 37 2.42 -1.28 -8.07
N TYR A 38 1.86 -1.30 -9.28
CA TYR A 38 2.44 -1.96 -10.46
C TYR A 38 2.72 -3.46 -10.26
N VAL A 39 2.03 -4.07 -9.28
CA VAL A 39 2.01 -5.50 -8.98
C VAL A 39 0.53 -5.92 -8.91
N ASN A 40 0.21 -7.08 -9.47
CA ASN A 40 -1.15 -7.60 -9.50
C ASN A 40 -1.49 -8.39 -8.21
N ASN A 41 -2.73 -8.86 -8.11
CA ASN A 41 -3.21 -9.61 -6.93
C ASN A 41 -2.69 -11.06 -6.86
N ASP A 42 -1.95 -11.53 -7.88
CA ASP A 42 -1.37 -12.88 -7.89
C ASP A 42 -0.05 -12.94 -7.10
N CYS A 43 0.42 -11.80 -6.58
CA CYS A 43 1.61 -11.73 -5.74
C CYS A 43 1.40 -12.47 -4.40
N ASN A 44 2.30 -13.39 -4.10
CA ASN A 44 2.32 -14.19 -2.88
C ASN A 44 3.32 -13.70 -1.81
N GLY A 45 4.04 -12.61 -2.07
CA GLY A 45 5.04 -12.06 -1.14
C GLY A 45 6.33 -12.87 -1.00
N CYS A 46 6.70 -13.69 -2.00
CA CYS A 46 7.87 -14.57 -1.92
C CYS A 46 9.24 -13.87 -1.91
N GLY A 47 9.33 -12.61 -2.34
CA GLY A 47 10.59 -11.84 -2.31
C GLY A 47 11.54 -12.06 -3.49
N ALA A 48 11.28 -12.99 -4.41
CA ALA A 48 12.20 -13.27 -5.54
C ALA A 48 12.42 -12.07 -6.48
N CYS A 49 11.46 -11.15 -6.55
CA CYS A 49 11.56 -9.94 -7.37
C CYS A 49 12.61 -8.94 -6.84
N PHE A 50 12.93 -8.96 -5.55
CA PHE A 50 13.88 -8.05 -4.92
C PHE A 50 15.32 -8.36 -5.35
N ASP A 51 15.67 -9.64 -5.45
CA ASP A 51 17.01 -10.13 -5.75
C ASP A 51 17.47 -9.71 -7.15
N VAL A 52 16.56 -9.77 -8.12
CA VAL A 52 16.83 -9.45 -9.52
C VAL A 52 16.76 -7.96 -9.85
N CYS A 53 16.20 -7.14 -8.95
CA CYS A 53 15.97 -5.72 -9.23
C CYS A 53 17.30 -4.95 -9.28
N PRO A 54 17.67 -4.31 -10.42
CA PRO A 54 18.93 -3.59 -10.53
C PRO A 54 18.87 -2.17 -9.93
N ALA A 55 17.67 -1.64 -9.68
CA ALA A 55 17.45 -0.27 -9.25
C ALA A 55 17.40 -0.14 -7.73
N TYR A 56 18.03 0.92 -7.23
CA TYR A 56 18.09 1.28 -5.81
C TYR A 56 17.56 2.70 -5.60
N GLY A 57 16.94 2.93 -4.45
CA GLY A 57 16.40 4.22 -4.03
C GLY A 57 16.59 4.46 -2.54
N TYR A 58 16.20 5.67 -2.12
CA TYR A 58 16.18 6.07 -0.72
C TYR A 58 15.12 5.25 0.05
N ASP A 59 15.49 4.70 1.19
CA ASP A 59 14.57 3.96 2.05
C ASP A 59 13.88 4.89 3.03
N GLU A 60 12.62 5.24 2.74
CA GLU A 60 11.82 6.11 3.60
C GLU A 60 11.48 5.47 4.95
N PHE A 61 11.44 4.14 5.03
CA PHE A 61 11.12 3.42 6.27
C PHE A 61 12.31 3.41 7.24
N ASN A 62 13.51 3.20 6.72
CA ASN A 62 14.75 3.22 7.51
C ASN A 62 15.43 4.60 7.53
N GLU A 63 14.70 5.68 7.23
CA GLU A 63 15.21 7.06 7.23
C GLU A 63 16.51 7.24 6.42
N GLY A 64 16.67 6.46 5.35
CA GLY A 64 17.84 6.52 4.48
C GLY A 64 19.10 5.85 5.01
N MET A 65 19.03 5.12 6.13
CA MET A 65 20.19 4.42 6.68
C MET A 65 20.72 3.33 5.74
N ASN A 66 19.86 2.76 4.90
CA ASN A 66 20.23 1.80 3.86
C ASN A 66 19.47 2.11 2.56
N PRO A 67 20.00 1.73 1.38
CA PRO A 67 19.26 1.82 0.13
C PRO A 67 18.24 0.68 0.03
N ARG A 68 17.05 0.96 -0.51
CA ARG A 68 16.03 -0.06 -0.83
C ARG A 68 15.96 -0.32 -2.33
N LYS A 69 15.42 -1.48 -2.72
CA LYS A 69 15.12 -1.79 -4.12
C LYS A 69 13.91 -1.00 -4.62
N ALA A 70 13.78 -0.84 -5.94
CA ALA A 70 12.64 -0.16 -6.54
C ALA A 70 11.31 -0.93 -6.33
N ILE A 71 11.34 -2.26 -6.45
CA ILE A 71 10.25 -3.16 -6.02
C ILE A 71 10.51 -3.58 -4.58
N TYR A 72 9.53 -3.33 -3.71
CA TYR A 72 9.62 -3.63 -2.28
C TYR A 72 8.28 -4.00 -1.65
#